data_AF-A0A1I6EGH8-F1
#
_entry.id   AF-A0A1I6EGH8-F1
#
_cell.length_a   1.000
_cell.length_b   1.000
_cell.length_c   1.000
_cell.angle_alpha   90.00
_cell.angle_beta   90.00
_cell.angle_gamma   90.00
#
_symmetry.space_group_name_H-M   'P 1'
#
loop_
_entity.id
_entity.type
_entity.pdbx_description
1 polymer ?
#
loop_
_entity_poly.entity_id
_entity_poly.type
_entity_poly.pdbx_seq_one_letter_code
_entity_poly.pdbx_strand_id
1 'polypeptide(L)'
;MQITETNLQFKELHPRKATQRIIIHHSASQGDEDAATIHRWHLDRGWSGCGYHFIVRKSGEIQRGRPERMVGAHAGRQGNWNSIGICVVGNFNIERPTKEQLDSLVWLIGHLEDKYGQLKVIGHRDVMATDCPGNLFPWEQLRAMVRGSAQPAQDDVRLTINGRPTQVPLRVANGRTEALLSGHWVQLRDLAGLLQAEIGWDADTRTVNFIIK
;
A
#
# COMPACT_ATOMS: atom_id res chain seq x y z
N MET A 1 -6.36 -4.82 4.61
CA MET A 1 -5.70 -5.69 3.61
C MET A 1 -4.43 -6.26 4.22
N GLN A 2 -3.89 -7.33 3.64
CA GLN A 2 -2.69 -8.01 4.12
C GLN A 2 -1.73 -8.28 2.96
N ILE A 3 -0.43 -8.42 3.26
CA ILE A 3 0.59 -8.82 2.30
C ILE A 3 0.86 -10.31 2.48
N THR A 4 0.66 -11.10 1.43
CA THR A 4 1.01 -12.54 1.41
C THR A 4 2.53 -12.67 1.26
N GLU A 5 3.22 -13.17 2.27
CA GLU A 5 4.66 -13.47 2.19
C GLU A 5 4.91 -14.75 1.37
N THR A 6 5.85 -14.70 0.43
CA THR A 6 6.00 -15.73 -0.63
C THR A 6 7.21 -16.64 -0.45
N ASN A 7 8.08 -16.37 0.54
CA ASN A 7 9.28 -17.14 0.87
C ASN A 7 10.18 -17.49 -0.34
N LEU A 8 10.19 -16.62 -1.36
CA LEU A 8 10.97 -16.80 -2.58
C LEU A 8 12.47 -16.82 -2.27
N GLN A 9 13.21 -17.69 -2.96
CA GLN A 9 14.65 -17.86 -2.78
C GLN A 9 15.40 -16.97 -3.77
N PHE A 10 16.15 -16.00 -3.27
CA PHE A 10 16.90 -15.07 -4.11
C PHE A 10 18.38 -15.46 -4.17
N LYS A 11 19.04 -15.12 -5.28
CA LYS A 11 20.51 -14.99 -5.29
C LYS A 11 20.92 -13.77 -4.44
N GLU A 12 22.18 -13.38 -4.48
CA GLU A 12 22.68 -12.23 -3.72
C GLU A 12 21.85 -10.95 -3.89
N LEU A 13 21.56 -10.30 -2.77
CA LEU A 13 20.79 -9.05 -2.65
C LEU A 13 21.56 -8.04 -1.80
N HIS A 14 21.31 -6.75 -2.05
CA HIS A 14 21.93 -5.66 -1.33
C HIS A 14 20.87 -4.80 -0.65
N PRO A 15 21.06 -4.36 0.61
CA PRO A 15 20.15 -3.45 1.28
C PRO A 15 20.05 -2.09 0.55
N ARG A 16 18.84 -1.55 0.51
CA ARG A 16 18.55 -0.22 -0.01
C ARG A 16 18.82 0.82 1.07
N LYS A 17 19.60 1.86 0.76
CA LYS A 17 19.98 2.91 1.73
C LYS A 17 18.85 3.90 2.06
N ALA A 18 17.91 4.08 1.14
CA ALA A 18 16.81 5.03 1.30
C ALA A 18 15.55 4.55 0.54
N THR A 19 14.38 5.00 0.96
CA THR A 19 13.13 4.83 0.21
C THR A 19 12.53 6.21 0.00
N GLN A 20 12.44 6.66 -1.25
CA GLN A 20 11.98 8.01 -1.59
C GLN A 20 10.81 8.01 -2.58
N ARG A 21 10.56 6.87 -3.23
CA ARG A 21 9.54 6.77 -4.27
C ARG A 21 9.00 5.37 -4.44
N ILE A 22 7.80 5.31 -4.99
CA ILE A 22 7.15 4.11 -5.50
C ILE A 22 7.15 4.22 -7.02
N ILE A 23 7.58 3.17 -7.70
CA ILE A 23 7.52 3.05 -9.16
C ILE A 23 6.51 1.97 -9.50
N ILE A 24 5.45 2.36 -10.20
CA ILE A 24 4.37 1.49 -10.64
C ILE A 24 4.73 0.86 -11.99
N HIS A 25 4.52 -0.44 -12.07
CA HIS A 25 4.74 -1.28 -13.24
C HIS A 25 3.48 -2.05 -13.61
N HIS A 26 3.43 -2.51 -14.85
CA HIS A 26 2.59 -3.62 -15.25
C HIS A 26 3.45 -4.86 -15.57
N SER A 27 2.86 -6.05 -15.58
CA SER A 27 3.58 -7.27 -15.97
C SER A 27 3.69 -7.41 -17.50
N ALA A 28 2.89 -6.65 -18.26
CA ALA A 28 2.69 -6.82 -19.70
C ALA A 28 2.19 -8.22 -20.11
N SER A 29 1.63 -8.97 -19.15
CA SER A 29 1.00 -10.27 -19.37
C SER A 29 -0.51 -10.11 -19.51
N GLN A 30 -1.17 -11.02 -20.23
CA GLN A 30 -2.64 -11.09 -20.25
C GLN A 30 -3.19 -11.96 -19.10
N GLY A 31 -2.38 -12.90 -18.61
CA GLY A 31 -2.68 -13.74 -17.46
C GLY A 31 -2.63 -13.00 -16.14
N ASP A 32 -3.07 -13.68 -15.08
CA ASP A 32 -2.89 -13.25 -13.70
C ASP A 32 -1.65 -13.99 -13.16
N GLU A 33 -0.47 -13.36 -13.23
CA GLU A 33 0.85 -13.93 -12.92
C GLU A 33 1.27 -13.68 -11.48
N ASP A 34 1.71 -14.72 -10.77
CA ASP A 34 1.96 -14.63 -9.33
C ASP A 34 3.42 -14.25 -9.09
N ALA A 35 3.74 -13.92 -7.85
CA ALA A 35 5.10 -13.59 -7.49
C ALA A 35 6.09 -14.71 -7.82
N ALA A 36 5.69 -15.99 -7.71
CA ALA A 36 6.53 -17.14 -8.05
C ALA A 36 6.81 -17.25 -9.55
N THR A 37 5.81 -16.97 -10.40
CA THR A 37 5.94 -16.96 -11.86
C THR A 37 6.82 -15.82 -12.32
N ILE A 38 6.58 -14.60 -11.83
CA ILE A 38 7.42 -13.43 -12.12
C ILE A 38 8.85 -13.65 -11.62
N HIS A 39 9.00 -14.27 -10.45
CA HIS A 39 10.31 -14.63 -9.91
C HIS A 39 11.08 -15.55 -10.85
N ARG A 40 10.43 -16.61 -11.35
CA ARG A 40 11.01 -17.54 -12.32
C ARG A 40 11.43 -16.84 -13.62
N TRP A 41 10.55 -16.03 -14.19
CA TRP A 41 10.87 -15.25 -15.40
C TRP A 41 12.09 -14.35 -15.23
N HIS A 42 12.25 -13.76 -14.04
CA HIS A 42 13.40 -12.90 -13.76
C HIS A 42 14.68 -13.71 -13.48
N LEU A 43 14.58 -14.90 -12.89
CA LEU A 43 15.71 -15.83 -12.79
C LEU A 43 16.20 -16.26 -14.17
N ASP A 44 15.29 -16.57 -15.10
CA ASP A 44 15.59 -16.97 -16.48
C ASP A 44 16.28 -15.83 -17.25
N ARG A 45 16.03 -14.58 -16.87
CA ARG A 45 16.74 -13.38 -17.37
C ARG A 45 18.08 -13.12 -16.67
N GLY A 46 18.52 -14.03 -15.80
CA GLY A 46 19.78 -13.94 -15.08
C GLY A 46 19.75 -13.07 -13.81
N TRP A 47 18.60 -12.54 -13.40
CA TRP A 47 18.51 -11.69 -12.21
C TRP A 47 18.58 -12.53 -10.93
N SER A 48 18.64 -11.88 -9.77
CA SER A 48 18.60 -12.57 -8.46
C SER A 48 17.22 -13.15 -8.10
N GLY A 49 16.22 -12.98 -8.96
CA GLY A 49 14.82 -13.32 -8.72
C GLY A 49 13.89 -12.16 -9.04
N CYS A 50 12.67 -12.19 -8.50
CA CYS A 50 11.68 -11.12 -8.67
C CYS A 50 12.30 -9.72 -8.45
N GLY A 51 12.04 -8.82 -9.40
CA GLY A 51 12.64 -7.49 -9.45
C GLY A 51 11.81 -6.43 -8.72
N TYR A 52 10.50 -6.70 -8.60
CA TYR A 52 9.52 -5.89 -7.89
C TYR A 52 9.48 -6.30 -6.42
N HIS A 53 9.13 -5.37 -5.55
CA HIS A 53 8.98 -5.63 -4.12
C HIS A 53 7.59 -6.15 -3.79
N PHE A 54 6.60 -5.77 -4.59
CA PHE A 54 5.20 -6.19 -4.44
C PHE A 54 4.58 -6.51 -5.79
N ILE A 55 3.71 -7.52 -5.80
CA ILE A 55 2.88 -7.91 -6.93
C ILE A 55 1.42 -7.75 -6.52
N VAL A 56 0.62 -7.04 -7.31
CA VAL A 56 -0.83 -6.86 -7.11
C VAL A 56 -1.57 -7.66 -8.18
N ARG A 57 -2.11 -8.81 -7.76
CA ARG A 57 -2.89 -9.75 -8.59
C ARG A 57 -4.18 -9.12 -9.11
N LYS A 58 -4.79 -9.68 -10.16
CA LYS A 58 -6.09 -9.22 -10.70
C LYS A 58 -7.20 -9.24 -9.64
N SER A 59 -7.13 -10.16 -8.67
CA SER A 59 -8.02 -10.24 -7.51
C SER A 59 -7.82 -9.16 -6.44
N GLY A 60 -6.76 -8.34 -6.55
CA GLY A 60 -6.33 -7.43 -5.50
C GLY A 60 -5.39 -8.05 -4.45
N GLU A 61 -5.12 -9.35 -4.51
CA GLU A 61 -4.13 -9.95 -3.60
C GLU A 61 -2.76 -9.29 -3.78
N ILE A 62 -2.15 -8.85 -2.66
CA ILE A 62 -0.81 -8.28 -2.63
C ILE A 62 0.17 -9.38 -2.18
N GLN A 63 1.07 -9.76 -3.07
CA GLN A 63 2.11 -10.74 -2.79
C GLN A 63 3.46 -10.06 -2.62
N ARG A 64 4.24 -10.50 -1.63
CA ARG A 64 5.63 -10.10 -1.49
C ARG A 64 6.43 -10.62 -2.69
N GLY A 65 7.18 -9.72 -3.33
CA GLY A 65 8.20 -10.08 -4.30
C GLY A 65 9.57 -10.10 -3.63
N ARG A 66 10.46 -9.23 -4.09
CA ARG A 66 11.75 -8.97 -3.46
C ARG A 66 11.56 -8.43 -2.04
N PRO A 67 12.42 -8.83 -1.07
CA PRO A 67 12.36 -8.29 0.28
C PRO A 67 12.40 -6.76 0.28
N GLU A 68 11.48 -6.14 1.02
CA GLU A 68 11.16 -4.71 0.94
C GLU A 68 12.35 -3.77 1.15
N ARG A 69 13.28 -4.17 2.01
CA ARG A 69 14.48 -3.40 2.37
C ARG A 69 15.65 -3.57 1.38
N MET A 70 15.52 -4.42 0.36
CA MET A 70 16.59 -4.68 -0.60
C MET A 70 16.47 -3.76 -1.83
N VAL A 71 17.55 -3.57 -2.56
CA VAL A 71 17.56 -2.85 -3.83
C VAL A 71 16.78 -3.65 -4.87
N GLY A 72 15.86 -2.97 -5.56
CA GLY A 72 15.03 -3.54 -6.62
C GLY A 72 15.81 -3.88 -7.89
N ALA A 73 15.14 -4.59 -8.81
CA ALA A 73 15.62 -4.79 -10.18
C ALA A 73 14.47 -4.55 -11.15
N HIS A 74 13.97 -3.31 -11.21
CA HIS A 74 12.73 -2.99 -11.93
C HIS A 74 12.77 -1.69 -12.74
N ALA A 75 13.72 -0.79 -12.52
CA ALA A 75 13.75 0.53 -13.16
C ALA A 75 15.18 1.03 -13.45
N GLY A 76 16.08 0.11 -13.80
CA GLY A 76 17.47 0.41 -14.12
C GLY A 76 18.25 1.09 -12.97
N ARG A 77 19.46 1.57 -13.25
CA ARG A 77 20.33 2.19 -12.24
C ARG A 77 19.70 3.45 -11.63
N GLN A 78 18.97 4.22 -12.42
CA GLN A 78 18.38 5.49 -11.96
C GLN A 78 17.18 5.28 -11.02
N GLY A 79 16.40 4.22 -11.22
CA GLY A 79 15.21 3.93 -10.41
C GLY A 79 15.50 3.03 -9.20
N ASN A 80 16.26 1.94 -9.38
CA ASN A 80 16.34 0.85 -8.41
C ASN A 80 16.85 1.22 -7.00
N TRP A 81 17.76 2.19 -6.91
CA TRP A 81 18.57 2.43 -5.69
C TRP A 81 17.79 3.07 -4.52
N ASN A 82 16.65 3.72 -4.78
CA ASN A 82 15.83 4.40 -3.75
C ASN A 82 14.32 4.17 -3.90
N SER A 83 13.90 3.18 -4.69
CA SER A 83 12.49 2.95 -4.97
C SER A 83 11.97 1.61 -4.44
N ILE A 84 10.71 1.63 -4.03
CA ILE A 84 9.86 0.44 -4.02
C ILE A 84 9.28 0.28 -5.44
N GLY A 85 9.23 -0.96 -5.92
CA GLY A 85 8.66 -1.31 -7.22
C GLY A 85 7.42 -2.15 -7.00
N ILE A 86 6.28 -1.71 -7.52
CA ILE A 86 5.00 -2.42 -7.42
C ILE A 86 4.58 -2.82 -8.83
N CYS A 87 4.42 -4.12 -9.08
CA CYS A 87 3.88 -4.62 -10.33
C CYS A 87 2.39 -4.91 -10.17
N VAL A 88 1.55 -4.17 -10.88
CA VAL A 88 0.12 -4.45 -10.99
C VAL A 88 -0.07 -5.36 -12.20
N VAL A 89 -0.56 -6.58 -11.97
CA VAL A 89 -0.58 -7.64 -12.97
C VAL A 89 -1.58 -7.34 -14.09
N GLY A 90 -1.10 -7.37 -15.33
CA GLY A 90 -1.91 -7.11 -16.52
C GLY A 90 -1.12 -6.43 -17.63
N ASN A 91 -1.77 -6.23 -18.78
CA ASN A 91 -1.23 -5.48 -19.89
C ASN A 91 -2.04 -4.20 -20.13
N PHE A 92 -1.72 -3.15 -19.37
CA PHE A 92 -2.45 -1.88 -19.48
C PHE A 92 -2.14 -1.04 -20.73
N ASN A 93 -1.56 -1.62 -21.78
CA ASN A 93 -1.68 -1.05 -23.12
C ASN A 93 -2.99 -1.46 -23.81
N ILE A 94 -3.64 -2.53 -23.36
CA ILE A 94 -4.84 -3.10 -24.00
C ILE A 94 -6.02 -3.31 -23.04
N GLU A 95 -5.79 -3.32 -21.72
CA GLU A 95 -6.84 -3.40 -20.70
C GLU A 95 -6.66 -2.34 -19.61
N ARG A 96 -7.65 -2.17 -18.73
CA ARG A 96 -7.52 -1.34 -17.51
C ARG A 96 -7.30 -2.24 -16.29
N PRO A 97 -6.61 -1.76 -15.23
CA PRO A 97 -6.57 -2.47 -13.96
C PRO A 97 -7.98 -2.69 -13.40
N THR A 98 -8.17 -3.77 -12.65
CA THR A 98 -9.42 -4.04 -11.94
C THR A 98 -9.63 -3.05 -10.80
N LYS A 99 -10.87 -2.96 -10.29
CA LYS A 99 -11.16 -2.11 -9.14
C LYS A 99 -10.39 -2.60 -7.91
N GLU A 100 -10.33 -3.91 -7.71
CA GLU A 100 -9.66 -4.57 -6.59
C GLU A 100 -8.15 -4.32 -6.62
N GLN A 101 -7.54 -4.27 -7.81
CA GLN A 101 -6.16 -3.87 -7.99
C GLN A 101 -5.91 -2.42 -7.58
N LEU A 102 -6.77 -1.49 -7.99
CA LEU A 102 -6.64 -0.07 -7.63
C LEU A 102 -6.84 0.14 -6.13
N ASP A 103 -7.84 -0.48 -5.52
CA ASP A 103 -8.08 -0.40 -4.07
C ASP A 103 -6.87 -0.93 -3.29
N SER A 104 -6.29 -2.05 -3.74
CA SER A 104 -5.12 -2.67 -3.10
C SER A 104 -3.85 -1.86 -3.30
N LEU A 105 -3.68 -1.26 -4.47
CA LEU A 105 -2.58 -0.36 -4.74
C LEU A 105 -2.65 0.89 -3.87
N VAL A 106 -3.85 1.47 -3.70
CA VAL A 106 -4.07 2.64 -2.84
C VAL A 106 -3.73 2.33 -1.39
N TRP A 107 -4.23 1.21 -0.86
CA TRP A 107 -3.88 0.77 0.49
C TRP A 107 -2.37 0.53 0.65
N LEU A 108 -1.73 -0.10 -0.34
CA LEU A 108 -0.30 -0.38 -0.31
C LEU A 108 0.56 0.89 -0.35
N ILE A 109 0.15 1.90 -1.13
CA ILE A 109 0.81 3.21 -1.15
C ILE A 109 0.76 3.83 0.25
N GLY A 110 -0.43 3.93 0.86
CA GLY A 110 -0.57 4.47 2.22
C GLY A 110 0.24 3.69 3.26
N HIS A 111 0.18 2.35 3.21
CA HIS A 111 0.96 1.48 4.10
C HIS A 111 2.48 1.72 3.99
N LEU A 112 2.99 2.01 2.80
CA LEU A 112 4.40 2.33 2.60
C LEU A 112 4.74 3.75 3.03
N GLU A 113 3.83 4.71 2.84
CA GLU A 113 4.01 6.09 3.31
C GLU A 113 4.01 6.17 4.84
N ASP A 114 3.20 5.38 5.55
CA ASP A 114 3.24 5.26 7.02
C ASP A 114 4.63 4.82 7.52
N LYS A 115 5.35 4.01 6.74
CA LYS A 115 6.65 3.45 7.11
C LYS A 115 7.84 4.30 6.70
N TYR A 116 7.73 4.99 5.57
CA TYR A 116 8.85 5.68 4.92
C TYR A 116 8.67 7.20 4.81
N GLY A 117 7.55 7.74 5.31
CA GLY A 117 7.13 9.11 5.06
C GLY A 117 6.52 9.27 3.67
N GLN A 118 6.13 10.48 3.30
CA GLN A 118 5.53 10.77 2.00
C GLN A 118 6.43 10.30 0.85
N LEU A 119 5.88 9.52 -0.09
CA LEU A 119 6.63 8.95 -1.20
C LEU A 119 6.17 9.52 -2.54
N LYS A 120 7.11 9.79 -3.44
CA LYS A 120 6.75 10.14 -4.82
C LYS A 120 6.23 8.88 -5.54
N VAL A 121 4.98 8.88 -6.00
CA VAL A 121 4.40 7.79 -6.80
C VAL A 121 4.49 8.12 -8.29
N ILE A 122 5.24 7.33 -9.05
CA ILE A 122 5.52 7.53 -10.47
C ILE A 122 5.43 6.23 -11.27
N GLY A 123 5.33 6.32 -12.60
CA GLY A 123 5.41 5.18 -13.50
C GLY A 123 6.84 4.85 -13.89
N HIS A 124 7.06 3.64 -14.39
CA HIS A 124 8.36 3.27 -14.96
C HIS A 124 8.80 4.21 -16.10
N ARG A 125 7.85 4.64 -16.94
CA ARG A 125 8.08 5.63 -18.02
C ARG A 125 8.65 6.97 -17.54
N ASP A 126 8.49 7.33 -16.27
CA ASP A 126 9.00 8.60 -15.73
C ASP A 126 10.50 8.54 -15.41
N VAL A 127 11.13 7.36 -15.50
CA VAL A 127 12.57 7.16 -15.22
C VAL A 127 13.30 6.41 -16.34
N MET A 128 12.59 5.80 -17.28
CA MET A 128 13.15 5.02 -18.38
C MET A 128 12.28 5.17 -19.64
N ALA A 129 12.88 5.02 -20.82
CA ALA A 129 12.14 4.98 -22.08
C ALA A 129 11.39 3.64 -22.22
N THR A 130 10.13 3.61 -21.81
CA THR A 130 9.27 2.41 -21.83
C THR A 130 7.80 2.81 -21.82
N ASP A 131 6.93 1.95 -22.36
CA ASP A 131 5.47 2.12 -22.23
C ASP A 131 4.96 1.75 -20.84
N CYS A 132 5.74 1.09 -19.98
CA CYS A 132 5.30 0.68 -18.65
C CYS A 132 4.92 1.89 -17.75
N PRO A 133 3.78 1.89 -17.02
CA PRO A 133 2.86 0.77 -16.74
C PRO A 133 1.72 0.59 -17.76
N GLY A 134 1.81 1.14 -18.95
CA GLY A 134 0.82 1.04 -20.02
C GLY A 134 -0.04 2.29 -20.18
N ASN A 135 -0.50 2.53 -21.40
CA ASN A 135 -1.22 3.76 -21.79
C ASN A 135 -2.62 3.90 -21.17
N LEU A 136 -3.23 2.79 -20.77
CA LEU A 136 -4.56 2.74 -20.14
C LEU A 136 -4.48 2.72 -18.60
N PHE A 137 -3.28 2.81 -18.01
CA PHE A 137 -3.14 2.90 -16.56
C PHE A 137 -3.77 4.20 -16.04
N PRO A 138 -4.74 4.15 -15.10
CA PRO A 138 -5.61 5.29 -14.80
C PRO A 138 -4.99 6.22 -13.74
N TRP A 139 -3.93 6.95 -14.10
CA TRP A 139 -3.19 7.81 -13.18
C TRP A 139 -4.05 8.85 -12.45
N GLU A 140 -4.98 9.50 -13.14
CA GLU A 140 -5.85 10.50 -12.52
C GLU A 140 -6.77 9.89 -11.47
N GLN A 141 -7.36 8.73 -11.78
CA GLN A 141 -8.18 7.97 -10.85
C GLN A 141 -7.35 7.52 -9.64
N LEU A 142 -6.16 6.94 -9.86
CA LEU A 142 -5.29 6.53 -8.76
C LEU A 142 -4.94 7.72 -7.86
N ARG A 143 -4.55 8.87 -8.43
CA ARG A 143 -4.24 10.08 -7.65
C ARG A 143 -5.46 10.60 -6.89
N ALA A 144 -6.65 10.55 -7.49
CA ALA A 144 -7.89 10.93 -6.82
C ALA A 144 -8.20 9.97 -5.65
N MET A 145 -8.05 8.66 -5.86
CA MET A 145 -8.22 7.66 -4.82
C MET A 145 -7.17 7.81 -3.72
N VAL A 146 -5.90 8.02 -4.03
CA VAL A 146 -4.84 8.29 -3.06
C VAL A 146 -5.11 9.58 -2.29
N ARG A 147 -5.60 10.66 -2.92
CA ARG A 147 -5.99 11.88 -2.18
C ARG A 147 -7.24 11.70 -1.32
N GLY A 148 -8.21 10.93 -1.79
CA GLY A 148 -9.45 10.65 -1.06
C GLY A 148 -9.27 9.60 0.04
N SER A 149 -8.24 8.75 -0.08
CA SER A 149 -7.82 7.76 0.91
C SER A 149 -6.63 8.22 1.74
N ALA A 150 -5.99 9.34 1.36
CA ALA A 150 -4.96 10.00 2.13
C ALA A 150 -5.55 10.14 3.51
N GLN A 151 -5.09 9.27 4.40
CA GLN A 151 -5.49 9.32 5.78
C GLN A 151 -5.18 10.76 6.18
N PRO A 152 -6.17 11.54 6.67
CA PRO A 152 -5.78 12.74 7.39
C PRO A 152 -4.80 12.26 8.45
N ALA A 153 -3.56 12.73 8.27
CA ALA A 153 -2.35 12.22 8.88
C ALA A 153 -2.64 11.88 10.31
N GLN A 154 -2.72 10.58 10.65
CA GLN A 154 -3.14 10.02 11.95
C GLN A 154 -3.62 11.15 12.85
N ASP A 155 -4.80 11.72 12.52
CA ASP A 155 -5.24 12.97 13.13
C ASP A 155 -5.02 12.77 14.61
N ASP A 156 -4.27 13.68 15.27
CA ASP A 156 -3.58 13.54 16.57
C ASP A 156 -4.57 13.23 17.72
N VAL A 157 -5.32 12.15 17.54
CA VAL A 157 -6.61 11.82 18.11
C VAL A 157 -6.33 10.63 18.98
N ARG A 158 -6.70 10.79 20.23
CA ARG A 158 -6.48 9.80 21.27
C ARG A 158 -7.81 9.15 21.57
N LEU A 159 -7.77 7.88 21.96
CA LEU A 159 -8.92 7.20 22.53
C LEU A 159 -8.60 6.85 23.98
N THR A 160 -9.51 7.17 24.88
CA THR A 160 -9.50 6.64 26.24
C THR A 160 -10.74 5.79 26.48
N ILE A 161 -10.60 4.76 27.31
CA ILE A 161 -11.71 3.93 27.80
C ILE A 161 -11.68 4.00 29.33
N ASN A 162 -12.75 4.49 29.94
CA ASN A 162 -12.84 4.74 31.38
C ASN A 162 -11.62 5.53 31.91
N GLY A 163 -11.22 6.57 31.16
CA GLY A 163 -10.09 7.45 31.49
C GLY A 163 -8.70 6.86 31.21
N ARG A 164 -8.60 5.63 30.67
CA ARG A 164 -7.31 5.01 30.34
C ARG A 164 -7.02 5.11 28.84
N PRO A 165 -5.86 5.66 28.44
CA PRO A 165 -5.45 5.67 27.04
C PRO A 165 -5.40 4.26 26.45
N THR A 166 -5.86 4.10 25.22
CA THR A 166 -5.73 2.84 24.47
C THR A 166 -4.90 3.05 23.21
N GLN A 167 -4.15 2.03 22.84
CA GLN A 167 -3.35 2.00 21.62
C GLN A 167 -4.11 1.18 20.57
N VAL A 168 -5.06 1.84 19.91
CA VAL A 168 -5.67 1.33 18.68
C VAL A 168 -5.36 2.32 17.56
N PRO A 169 -5.11 1.85 16.33
CA PRO A 169 -5.00 2.77 15.20
C PRO A 169 -6.33 3.50 15.02
N LEU A 170 -6.25 4.83 14.98
CA LEU A 170 -7.38 5.73 14.78
C LEU A 170 -7.17 6.53 13.50
N ARG A 171 -8.29 6.91 12.88
CA ARG A 171 -8.30 7.91 11.82
C ARG A 171 -9.55 8.75 11.91
N VAL A 172 -9.50 9.93 11.31
CA VAL A 172 -10.71 10.68 10.95
C VAL A 172 -10.98 10.40 9.48
N ALA A 173 -12.22 10.09 9.11
CA ALA A 173 -12.62 9.90 7.72
C ALA A 173 -14.01 10.53 7.55
N ASN A 174 -14.17 11.42 6.56
CA ASN A 174 -15.43 12.12 6.29
C ASN A 174 -16.03 12.82 7.53
N GLY A 175 -15.18 13.42 8.37
CA GLY A 175 -15.58 14.10 9.61
C GLY A 175 -15.99 13.16 10.75
N ARG A 176 -15.70 11.86 10.66
CA ARG A 176 -16.00 10.85 11.69
C ARG A 176 -14.73 10.14 12.15
N THR A 177 -14.67 9.79 13.42
CA THR A 177 -13.53 9.05 13.98
C THR A 177 -13.78 7.54 13.88
N GLU A 178 -12.81 6.82 13.35
CA GLU A 178 -12.85 5.38 13.14
C GLU A 178 -11.66 4.70 13.85
N ALA A 179 -11.89 3.52 14.40
CA ALA A 179 -10.85 2.65 14.95
C ALA A 179 -10.65 1.42 14.05
N LEU A 180 -9.39 1.00 13.91
CA LEU A 180 -9.07 -0.26 13.23
C LEU A 180 -9.27 -1.42 14.21
N LEU A 181 -10.31 -2.22 13.97
CA LEU A 181 -10.65 -3.41 14.75
C LEU A 181 -10.67 -4.63 13.83
N SER A 182 -9.87 -5.65 14.16
CA SER A 182 -9.79 -6.90 13.39
C SER A 182 -9.59 -6.70 11.87
N GLY A 183 -8.84 -5.65 11.49
CA GLY A 183 -8.57 -5.32 10.08
C GLY A 183 -9.64 -4.49 9.36
N HIS A 184 -10.71 -4.11 10.05
CA HIS A 184 -11.79 -3.27 9.53
C HIS A 184 -11.86 -1.93 10.27
N TRP A 185 -12.13 -0.86 9.53
CA TRP A 185 -12.38 0.45 10.12
C TRP A 185 -13.83 0.54 10.58
N VAL A 186 -14.02 0.80 11.88
CA VAL A 186 -15.32 0.88 12.52
C VAL A 186 -15.50 2.28 13.10
N GLN A 187 -16.64 2.92 12.85
CA GLN A 187 -16.93 4.23 13.43
C GLN A 187 -17.06 4.11 14.94
N LEU A 188 -16.39 4.98 15.69
CA LEU A 188 -16.39 4.94 17.15
C LEU A 188 -17.80 5.12 17.73
N ARG A 189 -18.67 5.88 17.07
CA ARG A 189 -20.08 6.01 17.50
C ARG A 189 -20.85 4.69 17.41
N ASP A 190 -20.63 3.90 16.36
CA ASP A 190 -21.29 2.60 16.20
C ASP A 190 -20.78 1.62 17.26
N LEU A 191 -19.46 1.64 17.51
CA LEU A 191 -18.84 0.86 18.58
C LEU A 191 -19.39 1.23 19.97
N ALA A 192 -19.56 2.53 20.24
CA ALA A 192 -20.14 2.99 21.50
C ALA A 192 -21.56 2.47 21.69
N GLY A 193 -22.38 2.46 20.63
CA GLY A 193 -23.72 1.86 20.64
C GLY A 193 -23.70 0.36 20.98
N LEU A 194 -22.77 -0.41 20.39
CA LEU A 194 -22.62 -1.84 20.68
C LEU A 194 -22.17 -2.11 22.12
N LEU A 195 -21.26 -1.28 22.64
CA LEU A 195 -20.70 -1.42 23.98
C LEU A 195 -21.56 -0.79 25.07
N GLN A 196 -22.70 -0.18 24.71
CA GLN A 196 -23.53 0.62 25.62
C GLN A 196 -22.71 1.70 26.36
N ALA A 197 -21.71 2.24 25.66
CA ALA A 197 -20.78 3.22 26.20
C ALA A 197 -21.25 4.64 25.92
N GLU A 198 -21.02 5.55 26.87
CA GLU A 198 -21.12 6.99 26.60
C GLU A 198 -19.86 7.45 25.86
N ILE A 199 -20.03 8.30 24.85
CA ILE A 199 -18.93 8.80 24.02
C ILE A 199 -18.84 10.32 24.10
N GLY A 200 -17.67 10.83 24.46
CA GLY A 200 -17.36 12.25 24.54
C GLY A 200 -16.19 12.66 23.64
N TRP A 201 -16.16 13.92 23.22
CA TRP A 201 -15.04 14.51 22.48
C TRP A 201 -14.44 15.68 23.26
N ASP A 202 -13.14 15.63 23.50
CA ASP A 202 -12.33 16.73 24.02
C ASP A 202 -11.58 17.37 22.85
N ALA A 203 -11.93 18.62 22.52
CA ALA A 203 -11.35 19.35 21.40
C ALA A 203 -9.92 19.84 21.68
N ASP A 204 -9.58 20.13 22.94
CA ASP A 204 -8.27 20.69 23.33
C ASP A 204 -7.20 19.61 23.25
N THR A 205 -7.53 18.41 23.73
CA THR A 205 -6.61 17.26 23.71
C THR A 205 -6.81 16.34 22.49
N ARG A 206 -7.81 16.65 21.65
CA ARG A 206 -8.28 15.83 20.53
C ARG A 206 -8.59 14.39 20.95
N THR A 207 -9.19 14.21 22.13
CA THR A 207 -9.41 12.88 22.72
C THR A 207 -10.87 12.46 22.60
N VAL A 208 -11.11 11.25 22.09
CA VAL A 208 -12.39 10.56 22.22
C VAL A 208 -12.38 9.78 23.53
N ASN A 209 -13.39 10.00 24.37
CA ASN A 209 -13.52 9.32 25.67
C ASN A 209 -14.70 8.36 25.61
N PHE A 210 -14.44 7.07 25.86
CA PHE A 210 -15.47 6.07 26.08
C PHE A 210 -15.66 5.87 27.58
N ILE A 211 -16.91 5.93 28.04
CA ILE A 211 -17.30 5.56 29.39
C ILE A 211 -18.22 4.35 29.28
N ILE A 212 -17.67 3.17 29.54
CA ILE A 212 -18.41 1.90 29.54
C ILE A 212 -18.95 1.70 30.95
N LYS A 213 -20.28 1.52 31.07
CA LYS A 213 -20.97 1.25 32.35
C LYS A 213 -20.72 -0.16 32.85
#